data_AF-A0AB74HI80-F1
#
_entry.id   AF-A0AB74HI80-F1
#
_cell.length_a   1.000
_cell.length_b   1.000
_cell.length_c   1.000
_cell.angle_alpha   90.00
_cell.angle_beta   90.00
_cell.angle_gamma   90.00
#
_symmetry.space_group_name_H-M   'P 1'
#
loop_
_entity.id
_entity.type
_entity.pdbx_description
1 polymer ?
#
loop_
_entity_poly.entity_id
_entity_poly.type
_entity_poly.pdbx_seq_one_letter_code
_entity_poly.pdbx_strand_id
1 'polypeptide(L)' 'MCEARRAEYVRLLDEEGMNFTQAAHAVGVSKRTGKAWRNGRTRATGRNEKPMVDWYRYTMDKPKTLHPRYLSPEERIQI' A
#
# COMPACT_ATOMS: atom_id res chain seq x y z
N MET A 1 -9.24 -19.54 -1.26
CA MET A 1 -9.87 -18.36 -1.91
C MET A 1 -9.35 -18.32 -3.34
N CYS A 2 -10.18 -18.25 -4.38
CA CYS A 2 -9.69 -18.35 -5.76
C CYS A 2 -8.84 -17.12 -6.11
N GLU A 3 -7.54 -17.32 -6.32
CA GLU A 3 -6.60 -16.27 -6.73
C GLU A 3 -7.05 -15.57 -8.02
N ALA A 4 -7.65 -16.31 -8.96
CA ALA A 4 -8.25 -15.78 -10.18
C ALA A 4 -9.28 -14.66 -9.91
N ARG A 5 -10.09 -14.80 -8.85
CA ARG A 5 -11.12 -13.81 -8.50
C ARG A 5 -10.53 -12.54 -7.90
N ARG A 6 -9.38 -12.66 -7.23
CA ARG A 6 -8.60 -11.53 -6.73
C ARG A 6 -7.88 -10.80 -7.86
N ALA A 7 -7.31 -11.56 -8.81
CA ALA A 7 -6.66 -11.00 -9.99
C ALA A 7 -7.65 -10.19 -10.84
N GLU A 8 -8.83 -10.75 -11.14
CA GLU A 8 -9.89 -10.02 -11.85
C GLU A 8 -10.30 -8.75 -11.11
N TYR A 9 -10.47 -8.80 -9.79
CA TYR A 9 -10.79 -7.60 -9.01
C TYR A 9 -9.73 -6.49 -9.16
N VAL A 10 -8.44 -6.84 -9.19
CA VAL A 10 -7.36 -5.87 -9.39
C VAL A 10 -7.36 -5.35 -10.83
N ARG A 11 -7.58 -6.23 -11.81
CA ARG A 11 -7.68 -5.89 -13.23
C ARG A 11 -8.77 -4.85 -13.51
N LEU A 12 -9.99 -5.06 -12.97
CA LEU A 12 -11.11 -4.12 -13.12
C LEU A 12 -10.80 -2.72 -12.55
N LEU A 13 -9.98 -2.65 -11.49
CA LEU A 13 -9.58 -1.37 -10.88
C LEU A 13 -8.50 -0.66 -11.69
N ASP A 14 -7.47 -1.39 -12.13
CA ASP A 14 -6.26 -0.79 -12.70
C ASP A 14 -6.38 -0.61 -14.23
N GLU A 15 -7.09 -1.50 -14.95
CA GLU A 15 -7.28 -1.41 -16.41
C GLU A 15 -8.58 -0.70 -16.78
N GLU A 16 -9.69 -1.04 -16.11
CA GLU A 16 -11.02 -0.55 -16.49
C GLU A 16 -11.43 0.72 -15.71
N GLY A 17 -10.61 1.13 -14.74
CA GLY A 17 -10.84 2.32 -13.93
C GLY A 17 -12.07 2.25 -13.03
N MET A 18 -12.61 1.05 -12.79
CA MET A 18 -13.82 0.88 -11.98
C MET A 18 -13.59 1.32 -10.53
N ASN A 19 -14.65 1.81 -9.89
CA ASN A 19 -14.58 2.06 -8.45
C ASN A 19 -14.67 0.74 -7.65
N PHE A 20 -14.24 0.78 -6.38
CA PHE A 20 -14.20 -0.40 -5.51
C PHE A 20 -15.55 -1.11 -5.35
N THR A 21 -16.67 -0.39 -5.44
CA THR A 21 -17.99 -0.97 -5.32
C THR A 21 -18.36 -1.76 -6.58
N GLN A 22 -18.11 -1.18 -7.75
CA GLN A 22 -18.36 -1.81 -9.06
C GLN A 22 -17.51 -3.07 -9.24
N ALA A 23 -16.20 -2.97 -9.00
CA ALA A 23 -15.29 -4.12 -9.10
C ALA A 23 -15.66 -5.23 -8.11
N ALA A 24 -16.09 -4.89 -6.89
CA ALA A 24 -16.51 -5.88 -5.90
C ALA A 24 -17.82 -6.58 -6.33
N HIS A 25 -18.77 -5.83 -6.89
CA HIS A 25 -20.02 -6.39 -7.41
C HIS A 25 -19.77 -7.33 -8.60
N ALA A 26 -18.91 -6.92 -9.54
CA ALA A 26 -18.54 -7.72 -10.71
C ALA A 26 -17.90 -9.07 -10.31
N VAL A 27 -17.05 -9.07 -9.30
CA VAL A 27 -16.47 -10.31 -8.75
C VAL A 27 -17.33 -10.93 -7.64
N GLY A 28 -18.57 -10.48 -7.41
CA GLY A 28 -19.52 -11.07 -6.46
C GLY A 28 -19.02 -11.14 -5.00
N VAL A 29 -18.37 -10.09 -4.51
CA VAL A 29 -17.95 -9.96 -3.10
C VAL A 29 -18.38 -8.64 -2.49
N SER A 30 -18.31 -8.53 -1.16
CA SER A 30 -18.52 -7.24 -0.49
C SER A 30 -17.37 -6.28 -0.79
N LYS A 31 -17.66 -4.97 -0.83
CA LYS A 31 -16.65 -3.91 -0.94
C LYS A 31 -15.54 -4.03 0.12
N ARG A 32 -15.89 -4.45 1.34
CA ARG A 32 -14.93 -4.66 2.43
C ARG A 32 -13.95 -5.79 2.10
N THR A 33 -14.45 -6.89 1.54
CA THR A 33 -13.65 -8.03 1.09
C THR A 33 -12.71 -7.61 -0.05
N GLY A 34 -13.23 -6.90 -1.07
CA GLY A 34 -12.41 -6.39 -2.17
C GLY A 34 -11.31 -5.43 -1.70
N LYS A 35 -11.61 -4.52 -0.76
CA LYS A 35 -10.58 -3.66 -0.16
C LYS A 35 -9.50 -4.45 0.59
N ALA A 36 -9.88 -5.49 1.33
CA ALA A 36 -8.93 -6.36 2.00
C ALA A 36 -8.04 -7.13 1.00
N TRP A 37 -8.57 -7.45 -0.19
CA TRP A 37 -7.78 -8.07 -1.26
C TRP A 37 -6.75 -7.12 -1.87
N ARG A 38 -7.05 -5.82 -2.01
CA ARG A 38 -6.08 -4.85 -2.54
C ARG A 38 -5.06 -4.39 -1.50
N ASN A 39 -5.51 -4.12 -0.28
CA ASN A 39 -4.70 -3.41 0.72
C ASN A 39 -4.22 -4.30 1.88
N GLY A 40 -4.58 -5.59 1.87
CA GLY A 40 -4.40 -6.47 3.03
C GLY A 40 -5.48 -6.22 4.08
N ARG A 41 -5.54 -7.08 5.10
CA ARG A 41 -6.37 -6.83 6.29
C ARG A 41 -5.59 -6.01 7.30
N THR A 42 -6.21 -4.97 7.83
CA THR A 42 -5.74 -4.34 9.07
C THR A 42 -6.09 -5.28 10.23
N ARG A 43 -5.09 -5.71 11.02
CA ARG A 43 -5.38 -6.37 12.32
C ARG A 43 -5.89 -5.31 13.31
N ALA A 44 -6.49 -5.75 14.43
CA ALA A 44 -6.95 -4.88 15.53
C ALA A 44 -5.85 -3.94 16.09
N THR A 45 -4.59 -4.20 15.78
CA THR A 45 -3.41 -3.38 16.11
C THR A 45 -3.14 -2.23 15.13
N GLY A 46 -4.03 -1.96 14.16
CA GLY A 46 -3.97 -0.79 13.29
C GLY A 46 -2.94 -0.87 12.14
N ARG A 47 -2.22 -1.99 11.99
CA ARG A 47 -1.24 -2.18 10.90
C ARG A 47 -1.86 -2.93 9.72
N ASN A 48 -1.77 -2.33 8.52
CA ASN A 48 -2.11 -2.96 7.24
C ASN A 48 -0.96 -3.89 6.82
N GLU A 49 -1.23 -5.17 6.60
CA GLU A 49 -0.28 -6.14 6.02
C GLU A 49 -0.06 -5.92 4.49
N LYS A 50 0.12 -4.69 3.99
CA LYS A 50 0.66 -4.56 2.62
C LYS A 50 2.09 -5.14 2.64
N PRO A 51 2.51 -5.95 1.65
CA PRO A 51 3.92 -6.27 1.52
C PRO A 51 4.69 -4.96 1.37
N MET A 52 5.67 -4.79 2.25
CA MET A 52 6.54 -3.62 2.41
C MET A 52 7.52 -3.46 1.24
N VAL A 53 7.06 -3.60 -0.01
CA VAL A 53 7.97 -3.59 -1.18
C VAL A 53 7.88 -2.26 -1.94
N ASP A 54 6.73 -1.60 -1.96
CA ASP A 54 6.53 -0.40 -2.80
C ASP A 54 6.82 0.94 -2.09
N TRP A 55 7.20 0.92 -0.81
CA TRP A 55 7.70 2.13 -0.13
C TRP A 55 9.16 2.44 -0.46
N TYR A 56 9.89 1.47 -1.01
CA TYR A 56 11.31 1.59 -1.34
C TYR A 56 11.51 1.57 -2.86
N ARG A 57 10.77 2.43 -3.58
CA ARG A 57 11.19 2.79 -4.94
C ARG A 57 12.51 3.56 -4.81
N TYR A 58 13.54 3.02 -5.44
CA TYR A 58 14.94 3.43 -5.48
C TYR A 58 15.12 4.80 -6.16
N THR A 59 14.56 5.84 -5.55
CA THR A 59 14.82 7.25 -5.85
C THR A 59 14.70 8.01 -4.53
N MET A 60 15.51 7.66 -3.53
CA MET A 60 15.74 8.63 -2.46
C MET A 60 16.51 9.78 -3.10
N ASP A 61 15.83 10.91 -3.29
CA ASP A 61 16.51 12.18 -3.56
C ASP A 61 17.57 12.39 -2.49
N LYS A 62 18.70 13.02 -2.89
CA LYS A 62 19.77 13.41 -1.97
C LYS A 62 19.16 13.99 -0.69
N PRO A 63 19.63 13.59 0.51
CA PRO A 63 19.08 14.09 1.76
C PRO A 63 19.09 15.61 1.72
N LYS A 64 17.91 16.21 1.88
CA LYS A 64 17.76 17.66 1.95
C LYS A 64 18.60 18.17 3.11
N THR A 65 19.25 19.32 2.92
CA THR A 65 19.97 20.00 3.99
C THR A 65 19.06 20.13 5.21
N LEU A 66 19.45 19.47 6.30
CA LEU A 66 18.67 19.46 7.53
C LEU A 66 18.69 20.86 8.14
N HIS A 67 17.55 21.30 8.70
CA HIS A 67 17.49 22.56 9.41
C HIS A 67 18.51 22.56 10.58
N PRO A 68 19.22 23.66 10.87
CA PRO A 68 20.31 23.71 11.88
C PRO A 68 19.93 23.28 13.30
N ARG A 69 18.64 23.09 13.57
CA ARG A 69 18.10 22.61 14.85
C ARG A 69 18.22 21.09 15.01
N TYR A 70 18.44 20.35 13.92
CA TYR A 70 18.50 18.89 13.93
C TYR A 70 19.92 18.40 13.67
N LEU A 71 20.30 17.35 14.39
CA LEU A 71 21.57 16.65 14.17
C LEU A 71 21.63 16.04 12.78
N SER A 72 22.80 16.14 12.16
CA SER A 72 23.14 15.48 10.91
C SER A 72 23.08 13.95 11.07
N PRO A 73 22.97 13.19 9.97
CA PRO A 73 23.04 11.73 10.02
C PRO A 73 24.32 11.24 10.71
N GLU A 74 25.46 11.89 10.48
CA GLU A 74 26.75 11.53 11.06
C GLU A 74 26.78 11.80 12.58
N GLU A 75 26.22 12.93 13.02
CA GLU A 75 26.11 13.27 14.44
C GLU A 75 25.18 12.31 15.19
N ARG A 76 24.15 11.77 14.53
CA ARG A 76 23.23 10.78 15.12
C ARG A 76 23.87 9.40 15.32
N ILE A 77 24.87 9.03 14.52
CA ILE A 77 25.52 7.72 14.61
C ILE A 77 26.47 7.65 15.82
N GLN A 78 26.93 8.80 16.32
CA GLN A 78 27.89 8.88 17.41
C GLN A 78 27.27 9.08 18.81
N ILE A 79 25.94 9.05 18.92
CA ILE A 79 25.20 9.04 20.20
C ILE A 79 24.91 7.59 20.59
#